data_AF-A0A7W0A2R6-F1
#
_entry.id   AF-A0A7W0A2R6-F1
#
_cell.length_a   1.000
_cell.length_b   1.000
_cell.length_c   1.000
_cell.angle_alpha   90.00
_cell.angle_beta   90.00
_cell.angle_gamma   90.00
#
_symmetry.space_group_name_H-M   'P 1'
#
loop_
_entity.id
_entity.type
_entity.pdbx_description
1 polymer ?
#
loop_
_entity_poly.entity_id
_entity_poly.type
_entity_poly.pdbx_seq_one_letter_code
_entity_poly.pdbx_strand_id
1 'polypeptide(L)'
;LWVRLLAIPRPLLYAGILVLAGLGTYTLNNSTVDVVVLYILGALGFVMRRFAIPVAPAVVAMILGPQAEQHFRRALQLSQGDYSTFVTRPLALSIFILAAISIVAPLAVKSVRRSR
;
A
#
# COMPACT_ATOMS: atom_id res chain seq x y z
N LEU A 1 17.61 11.21 19.76
CA LEU A 1 18.24 9.89 19.55
C LEU A 1 18.16 9.41 18.10
N TRP A 2 16.98 9.35 17.47
CA TRP A 2 16.80 8.94 16.05
C TRP A 2 17.63 9.70 15.00
N VAL A 3 17.90 11.00 15.21
CA VAL A 3 18.72 11.81 14.30
C VAL A 3 20.20 11.37 14.28
N ARG A 4 20.72 10.78 15.38
CA ARG A 4 22.11 10.29 15.43
C ARG A 4 22.33 9.01 14.60
N LEU A 5 21.28 8.24 14.33
CA LEU A 5 21.36 7.08 13.44
C LEU A 5 21.73 7.50 12.01
N LEU A 6 21.30 8.68 11.55
CA LEU A 6 21.65 9.23 10.23
C LEU A 6 23.12 9.68 10.12
N ALA A 7 23.86 9.77 11.25
CA ALA A 7 25.27 10.13 11.24
C ALA A 7 26.20 8.96 10.84
N ILE A 8 25.67 7.73 10.82
CA ILE A 8 26.40 6.55 10.34
C ILE A 8 26.58 6.67 8.82
N PRO A 9 27.77 6.37 8.26
CA PRO A 9 27.98 6.44 6.82
C PRO A 9 26.97 5.57 6.06
N ARG A 10 26.36 6.17 5.03
CA ARG A 10 25.22 5.63 4.27
C ARG A 10 25.39 4.16 3.83
N PRO A 11 26.56 3.71 3.36
CA PRO A 11 26.75 2.31 2.95
C PRO A 11 26.56 1.31 4.11
N LEU A 12 27.07 1.63 5.31
CA LEU A 12 26.95 0.75 6.48
C LEU A 12 25.50 0.68 6.98
N LEU A 13 24.77 1.80 6.92
CA LEU A 13 23.34 1.83 7.25
C LEU A 13 22.52 0.90 6.35
N TYR A 14 22.69 1.01 5.02
CA TYR A 14 21.95 0.16 4.08
C TYR A 14 22.33 -1.31 4.19
N ALA A 15 23.61 -1.62 4.39
CA ALA A 15 24.06 -2.99 4.64
C ALA A 15 23.42 -3.57 5.91
N GLY A 16 23.39 -2.80 7.00
CA GLY A 16 22.73 -3.21 8.25
C GLY A 16 21.23 -3.45 8.07
N ILE A 17 20.52 -2.56 7.36
CA ILE A 17 19.10 -2.73 7.07
C ILE A 17 18.85 -4.01 6.26
N LEU A 18 19.65 -4.29 5.23
CA LEU A 18 19.51 -5.49 4.40
C LEU A 18 19.73 -6.77 5.21
N VAL A 19 20.78 -6.81 6.05
CA VAL A 19 21.07 -7.98 6.89
C VAL A 19 19.96 -8.21 7.91
N LEU A 20 19.49 -7.16 8.59
CA LEU A 20 18.41 -7.28 9.57
C LEU A 20 17.09 -7.69 8.91
N ALA A 21 16.78 -7.17 7.73
CA ALA A 21 15.57 -7.53 6.99
C ALA A 21 15.63 -8.99 6.47
N GLY A 22 16.79 -9.43 6.00
CA GLY A 22 17.04 -10.82 5.60
C GLY A 22 16.94 -11.79 6.78
N LEU A 23 17.56 -11.47 7.91
CA LEU A 23 17.43 -12.27 9.14
C LEU A 23 15.99 -12.32 9.62
N GLY A 24 15.29 -11.18 9.65
CA GLY A 24 13.89 -11.13 10.09
C GLY A 24 12.96 -11.98 9.23
N THR A 25 13.09 -11.90 7.91
CA THR A 25 12.28 -12.74 6.99
C THR A 25 12.61 -14.22 7.13
N TYR A 26 13.88 -14.57 7.28
CA TYR A 26 14.30 -15.95 7.51
C TYR A 26 13.71 -16.50 8.81
N THR A 27 13.68 -15.72 9.91
CA THR A 27 13.16 -16.20 11.20
C THR A 27 11.65 -16.47 11.22
N LEU A 28 10.86 -15.83 10.35
CA LEU A 28 9.40 -15.97 10.37
C LEU A 28 8.91 -17.31 9.81
N ASN A 29 9.46 -17.71 8.66
CA ASN A 29 9.02 -18.90 7.94
C ASN A 29 10.12 -19.96 7.78
N ASN A 30 11.34 -19.71 8.27
CA ASN A 30 12.53 -20.55 8.09
C ASN A 30 12.75 -21.00 6.63
N SER A 31 12.33 -20.14 5.69
CA SER A 31 12.28 -20.42 4.26
C SER A 31 13.26 -19.51 3.53
N THR A 32 14.18 -20.12 2.78
CA THR A 32 15.13 -19.37 1.93
C THR A 32 14.41 -18.67 0.78
N VAL A 33 13.23 -19.15 0.37
CA VAL A 33 12.42 -18.54 -0.70
C VAL A 33 12.02 -17.11 -0.32
N ASP A 34 11.62 -16.88 0.93
CA ASP A 34 11.18 -15.56 1.39
C ASP A 34 12.33 -14.53 1.39
N VAL A 35 13.54 -14.99 1.69
CA VAL A 35 14.77 -14.17 1.61
C VAL A 35 15.07 -13.81 0.16
N VAL A 36 14.94 -14.76 -0.78
CA VAL A 36 15.12 -14.48 -2.21
C VAL A 36 14.07 -13.49 -2.71
N VAL A 37 12.79 -13.68 -2.33
CA VAL A 37 11.70 -12.75 -2.67
C VAL A 37 11.98 -11.36 -2.10
N LEU A 38 12.47 -11.25 -0.86
CA LEU A 38 12.87 -9.98 -0.27
C LEU A 38 13.93 -9.26 -1.10
N TYR A 39 14.97 -9.96 -1.56
CA TYR A 39 16.00 -9.36 -2.40
C TYR A 39 15.45 -8.97 -3.78
N ILE A 40 14.58 -9.78 -4.40
CA ILE A 40 13.92 -9.45 -5.67
C ILE A 40 13.04 -8.19 -5.53
N LEU A 41 12.21 -8.13 -4.49
CA LEU A 41 11.35 -6.97 -4.22
C LEU A 41 12.17 -5.72 -3.85
N GLY A 42 13.27 -5.89 -3.11
CA GLY A 42 14.22 -4.82 -2.82
C GLY A 42 14.87 -4.25 -4.09
N ALA A 43 15.30 -5.12 -5.00
CA ALA A 43 15.82 -4.72 -6.31
C ALA A 43 14.75 -4.04 -7.17
N LEU A 44 13.52 -4.57 -7.18
CA LEU A 44 12.38 -3.94 -7.87
C LEU A 44 12.10 -2.55 -7.32
N GLY A 45 12.09 -2.37 -6.00
CA GLY A 45 11.95 -1.06 -5.35
C GLY A 45 13.06 -0.08 -5.72
N PHE A 46 14.30 -0.57 -5.86
CA PHE A 46 15.42 0.23 -6.36
C PHE A 46 15.22 0.70 -7.81
N VAL A 47 14.75 -0.21 -8.68
CA VAL A 47 14.42 0.10 -10.08
C VAL A 47 13.27 1.11 -10.16
N MET A 48 12.20 0.93 -9.39
CA MET A 48 11.07 1.86 -9.35
C MET A 48 11.52 3.26 -8.91
N ARG A 49 12.42 3.35 -7.94
CA ARG A 49 13.02 4.63 -7.53
C ARG A 49 13.84 5.27 -8.65
N ARG A 50 14.49 4.47 -9.51
CA ARG A 50 15.22 4.96 -10.70
C ARG A 50 14.29 5.57 -11.74
N PHE A 51 13.09 5.01 -11.91
CA PHE A 51 12.04 5.50 -12.81
C PHE A 51 11.14 6.58 -12.21
N ALA A 52 11.48 7.12 -11.02
CA ALA A 52 10.67 8.09 -10.28
C ALA A 52 9.25 7.60 -9.94
N ILE A 53 9.02 6.28 -9.95
CA ILE A 53 7.78 5.67 -9.48
C ILE A 53 7.83 5.66 -7.95
N PRO A 54 6.84 6.27 -7.27
CA PRO A 54 6.82 6.28 -5.81
C PRO A 54 6.56 4.85 -5.31
N VAL A 55 7.57 4.27 -4.65
CA VAL A 55 7.56 2.87 -4.17
C VAL A 55 6.49 2.65 -3.09
N ALA A 56 6.32 3.61 -2.18
CA ALA A 56 5.40 3.46 -1.05
C ALA A 56 3.92 3.28 -1.49
N PRO A 57 3.33 4.13 -2.36
CA PRO A 57 1.98 3.91 -2.88
C PRO A 57 1.80 2.58 -3.62
N ALA A 58 2.81 2.13 -4.36
CA ALA A 58 2.74 0.88 -5.12
C ALA A 58 2.71 -0.35 -4.21
N VAL A 59 3.56 -0.39 -3.18
CA VAL A 59 3.54 -1.46 -2.17
C VAL A 59 2.20 -1.46 -1.42
N VAL A 60 1.71 -0.28 -1.03
CA VAL A 60 0.40 -0.14 -0.37
C VAL A 60 -0.72 -0.66 -1.27
N ALA A 61 -0.73 -0.30 -2.56
CA ALA A 61 -1.73 -0.78 -3.51
C ALA A 61 -1.66 -2.31 -3.72
N MET A 62 -0.44 -2.88 -3.79
CA MET A 62 -0.23 -4.32 -3.93
C MET A 62 -0.79 -5.11 -2.73
N ILE A 63 -0.64 -4.58 -1.51
CA ILE A 63 -1.14 -5.22 -0.29
C ILE A 63 -2.64 -5.00 -0.14
N LEU A 64 -3.11 -3.76 -0.30
CA LEU A 64 -4.51 -3.40 -0.07
C LEU A 64 -5.44 -3.87 -1.18
N GLY A 65 -4.99 -3.96 -2.43
CA GLY A 65 -5.80 -4.39 -3.57
C GLY A 65 -6.49 -5.75 -3.38
N PRO A 66 -5.75 -6.85 -3.13
CA PRO A 66 -6.35 -8.17 -2.93
C PRO A 66 -7.22 -8.22 -1.67
N GLN A 67 -6.84 -7.49 -0.60
CA GLN A 67 -7.69 -7.42 0.59
C GLN A 67 -9.01 -6.70 0.29
N ALA A 68 -8.98 -5.58 -0.42
CA ALA A 68 -10.16 -4.84 -0.83
C ALA A 68 -11.11 -5.72 -1.65
N GLU A 69 -10.59 -6.47 -2.62
CA GLU A 69 -11.36 -7.42 -3.44
C GLU A 69 -11.97 -8.54 -2.58
N GLN A 70 -11.21 -9.11 -1.65
CA GLN A 70 -11.73 -10.13 -0.72
C GLN A 70 -12.82 -9.59 0.18
N HIS A 71 -12.69 -8.35 0.68
CA HIS A 71 -13.72 -7.71 1.49
C HIS A 71 -14.97 -7.40 0.66
N PHE A 72 -14.80 -6.95 -0.58
CA PHE A 72 -15.89 -6.72 -1.52
C PHE A 72 -16.67 -8.01 -1.82
N ARG A 73 -15.96 -9.10 -2.15
CA ARG A 73 -16.59 -10.41 -2.38
C ARG A 73 -17.29 -10.94 -1.14
N ARG A 74 -16.68 -10.82 0.05
CA ARG A 74 -17.32 -11.20 1.32
C ARG A 74 -18.59 -10.40 1.58
N ALA A 75 -18.57 -9.10 1.32
CA ALA A 75 -19.75 -8.25 1.47
C ALA A 75 -20.88 -8.67 0.52
N LEU A 76 -20.56 -8.99 -0.74
CA LEU A 76 -21.54 -9.49 -1.72
C LEU A 76 -22.13 -10.85 -1.35
N GLN A 77 -21.30 -11.77 -0.84
CA GLN A 77 -21.75 -13.08 -0.36
C GLN A 77 -22.68 -12.95 0.85
N LEU A 78 -22.34 -12.08 1.81
CA LEU A 78 -23.18 -11.80 2.97
C LEU A 78 -24.53 -11.17 2.57
N SER A 79 -24.54 -10.49 1.43
CA SER A 79 -25.71 -9.82 0.85
C SER A 79 -26.52 -10.71 -0.10
N GLN A 80 -26.23 -12.02 -0.16
CA GLN A 80 -26.89 -12.98 -1.07
C GLN A 80 -26.89 -12.57 -2.56
N GLY A 81 -25.88 -11.81 -3.01
CA GLY A 81 -25.75 -11.39 -4.41
C GLY A 81 -26.65 -10.23 -4.83
N ASP A 82 -27.37 -9.60 -3.89
CA ASP A 82 -28.29 -8.51 -4.20
C ASP A 82 -27.58 -7.15 -4.12
N TYR A 83 -27.17 -6.62 -5.28
CA TYR A 83 -26.51 -5.31 -5.42
C TYR A 83 -27.34 -4.14 -4.86
N SER A 84 -28.66 -4.35 -4.70
CA SER A 84 -29.57 -3.39 -4.08
C SER A 84 -29.22 -3.04 -2.63
N THR A 85 -28.55 -3.94 -1.90
CA THR A 85 -28.20 -3.75 -0.48
C THR A 85 -27.20 -2.62 -0.23
N PHE A 86 -26.40 -2.24 -1.25
CA PHE A 86 -25.53 -1.05 -1.15
C PHE A 86 -26.32 0.26 -1.04
N VAL A 87 -27.57 0.27 -1.50
CA VAL A 87 -28.50 1.41 -1.42
C VAL A 87 -29.42 1.28 -0.20
N THR A 88 -29.87 0.06 0.13
CA THR A 88 -30.79 -0.19 1.25
C THR A 88 -30.12 -0.09 2.63
N ARG A 89 -28.80 -0.34 2.73
CA ARG A 89 -28.05 -0.14 3.98
C ARG A 89 -27.51 1.30 4.07
N PRO A 90 -28.05 2.14 4.98
CA PRO A 90 -27.66 3.56 5.08
C PRO A 90 -26.18 3.77 5.42
N LEU A 91 -25.53 2.80 6.07
CA LEU A 91 -24.09 2.79 6.35
C LEU A 91 -23.22 2.55 5.10
N ALA A 92 -23.67 1.70 4.18
CA ALA A 92 -22.92 1.45 2.95
C ALA A 92 -23.01 2.66 2.01
N LEU A 93 -24.20 3.25 1.90
CA LEU A 93 -24.45 4.45 1.12
C LEU A 93 -23.61 5.64 1.63
N SER A 94 -23.56 5.87 2.94
CA SER A 94 -22.80 7.00 3.50
C SER A 94 -21.28 6.85 3.28
N ILE A 95 -20.74 5.64 3.42
CA ILE A 95 -19.32 5.36 3.14
C ILE A 95 -19.01 5.51 1.64
N PHE A 96 -19.90 5.05 0.75
CA PHE A 96 -19.71 5.23 -0.70
C PHE A 96 -19.78 6.70 -1.12
N ILE A 97 -20.72 7.48 -0.55
CA ILE A 97 -20.81 8.92 -0.79
C ILE A 97 -19.54 9.63 -0.29
N LEU A 98 -19.06 9.29 0.92
CA LEU A 98 -17.81 9.85 1.46
C LEU A 98 -16.60 9.49 0.60
N ALA A 99 -16.52 8.24 0.11
CA ALA A 99 -15.45 7.80 -0.79
C ALA A 99 -15.49 8.57 -2.12
N ALA A 100 -16.68 8.74 -2.71
CA ALA A 100 -16.86 9.52 -3.93
C ALA A 100 -16.46 10.99 -3.72
N ILE A 101 -16.87 11.61 -2.61
CA ILE A 101 -16.46 12.97 -2.25
C ILE A 101 -14.94 13.06 -2.08
N SER A 102 -14.31 12.08 -1.43
CA SER A 102 -12.86 12.08 -1.19
C SER A 102 -12.04 11.97 -2.49
N ILE A 103 -12.58 11.30 -3.51
CA ILE A 103 -11.96 11.22 -4.85
C ILE A 103 -12.21 12.51 -5.65
N VAL A 104 -13.42 13.05 -5.61
CA VAL A 104 -13.83 14.21 -6.42
C VAL A 104 -13.33 15.53 -5.82
N ALA A 105 -13.29 15.69 -4.50
CA ALA A 105 -12.85 16.92 -3.83
C ALA A 105 -11.44 17.38 -4.25
N PRO A 106 -10.38 16.54 -4.23
CA PRO A 106 -9.06 16.98 -4.67
C PRO A 106 -9.01 17.29 -6.18
N LEU A 107 -9.81 16.62 -7.02
CA LEU A 107 -9.88 16.88 -8.46
C LEU A 107 -10.61 18.20 -8.76
N ALA A 108 -11.73 18.47 -8.07
CA ALA A 108 -12.50 19.69 -8.19
C ALA A 108 -11.71 20.91 -7.69
N VAL A 109 -11.04 20.80 -6.53
CA VAL A 109 -10.18 21.85 -5.98
C VAL A 109 -8.98 22.12 -6.89
N LYS A 110 -8.36 21.09 -7.48
CA LYS A 110 -7.24 21.24 -8.41
C LYS A 110 -7.68 21.85 -9.76
N SER A 111 -8.89 21.55 -10.23
CA SER A 111 -9.47 22.16 -11.44
C SER A 111 -9.82 23.64 -11.23
N VAL A 112 -10.41 23.99 -10.09
CA VAL A 112 -10.74 25.39 -9.74
C VAL A 112 -9.46 26.23 -9.53
N ARG A 113 -8.41 25.66 -8.93
CA ARG A 113 -7.13 26.34 -8.71
C ARG A 113 -6.26 26.47 -9.97
N ARG A 114 -6.54 25.70 -11.03
CA ARG A 114 -5.81 25.81 -12.32
C ARG A 114 -6.42 26.87 -13.25
N SER A 115 -7.62 27.38 -12.92
CA SER A 115 -8.34 28.41 -13.67
C SER A 115 -8.25 29.82 -13.03
N ARG A 116 -7.48 29.97 -11.96
CA ARG A 116 -7.02 31.25 -11.40
C ARG A 116 -5.51 31.32 -11.51
#